data_AF-A0A1V4EAI9-F1
#
_entry.id   AF-A0A1V4EAI9-F1
#
_cell.length_a   1.000
_cell.length_b   1.000
_cell.length_c   1.000
_cell.angle_alpha   90.00
_cell.angle_beta   90.00
_cell.angle_gamma   90.00
#
_symmetry.space_group_name_H-M   'P 1'
#
loop_
_entity.id
_entity.type
_entity.pdbx_description
1 polymer ?
#
loop_
_entity_poly.entity_id
_entity_poly.type
_entity_poly.pdbx_seq_one_letter_code
_entity_poly.pdbx_strand_id
1 'polypeptide(L)'
;MGKGGDGEGCPARSGRWCRGVVSGGVQHGGMASRAAGGTGVKGARRPEVRLPALEAFDGGALEPDGDYDGLEFRELDLAGQDGGGARFMDCALTGCALDETRLSHARFLDSVLTGVRGVGTDLSDATLRDVELVDARLGGVQVHGAVLERVVIRGGKIDYLNLRTARLRDVVFESCVLVEPDFGGARLERVEFIDCALKHADLTAATLTDVDLRGAVELDIARGVERLAGAAISTAQLMDLAPVLAAQMGIRVEG
;
A
#
# COMPACT_ATOMS: atom_id res chain seq x y z
N MET A 1 20.27 75.23 13.24
CA MET A 1 20.91 74.54 14.37
C MET A 1 21.79 73.45 13.77
N GLY A 2 23.10 73.63 13.58
CA GLY A 2 24.13 73.90 14.59
C GLY A 2 24.89 72.58 14.85
N LYS A 3 25.84 72.23 13.97
CA LYS A 3 27.31 72.13 14.21
C LYS A 3 27.72 70.95 15.11
N GLY A 4 28.51 70.02 14.56
CA GLY A 4 29.94 69.90 14.91
C GLY A 4 30.12 68.60 15.71
N GLY A 5 31.23 67.88 15.71
CA GLY A 5 32.54 67.96 15.08
C GLY A 5 33.28 66.66 15.45
N ASP A 6 34.40 66.41 14.77
CA ASP A 6 35.71 66.02 15.32
C ASP A 6 35.72 65.05 16.52
N GLY A 7 36.38 63.90 16.51
CA GLY A 7 37.70 63.59 16.00
C GLY A 7 38.37 62.62 17.00
N GLU A 8 39.54 62.09 16.63
CA GLU A 8 40.51 61.37 17.49
C GLU A 8 40.05 59.97 17.97
N GLY A 9 40.86 58.92 18.03
CA GLY A 9 42.32 58.79 18.07
C GLY A 9 42.65 57.63 19.03
N CYS A 10 43.43 56.66 18.56
CA CYS A 10 44.03 55.49 19.25
C CYS A 10 44.53 55.77 20.69
N PRO A 11 44.74 54.78 21.61
CA PRO A 11 45.71 53.70 21.37
C PRO A 11 45.51 52.35 22.10
N ALA A 12 46.34 51.38 21.71
CA ALA A 12 46.63 50.15 22.46
C ALA A 12 47.44 50.43 23.74
N ARG A 13 47.19 49.67 24.84
CA ARG A 13 48.22 48.98 25.67
C ARG A 13 47.66 48.39 26.98
N SER A 14 48.09 47.13 27.23
CA SER A 14 48.61 46.58 28.50
C SER A 14 47.71 46.31 29.72
N GLY A 15 48.00 45.18 30.40
CA GLY A 15 47.68 44.94 31.82
C GLY A 15 46.61 43.87 32.03
N ARG A 16 46.94 42.58 32.09
CA ARG A 16 47.47 41.83 33.24
C ARG A 16 46.42 41.63 34.37
N TRP A 17 45.87 40.41 34.42
CA TRP A 17 45.48 39.59 35.57
C TRP A 17 44.75 40.23 36.76
N CYS A 18 43.45 39.92 36.91
CA CYS A 18 42.85 39.63 38.21
C CYS A 18 41.99 38.36 38.10
N ARG A 19 42.35 37.34 38.90
CA ARG A 19 41.53 36.16 39.15
C ARG A 19 40.31 36.57 39.97
N GLY A 20 39.11 36.21 39.52
CA GLY A 20 37.87 36.30 40.27
C GLY A 20 37.03 35.06 40.00
N VAL A 21 37.04 34.14 40.96
CA VAL A 21 36.23 32.92 40.99
C VAL A 21 34.81 33.30 41.39
N VAL A 22 33.80 33.13 40.54
CA VAL A 22 32.42 32.81 40.98
C VAL A 22 31.59 32.15 39.86
N SER A 23 30.85 31.11 40.25
CA SER A 23 29.65 30.51 39.64
C SER A 23 29.74 29.89 38.25
N GLY A 24 29.75 28.55 38.24
CA GLY A 24 29.43 27.74 37.07
C GLY A 24 28.01 28.02 36.60
N GLY A 25 27.90 28.58 35.39
CA GLY A 25 26.66 28.67 34.64
C GLY A 25 26.24 27.26 34.21
N VAL A 26 25.03 26.88 34.63
CA VAL A 26 24.29 25.78 34.03
C VAL A 26 24.15 26.10 32.55
N GLN A 27 24.80 25.29 31.70
CA GLN A 27 24.55 25.32 30.27
C GLN A 27 23.09 24.95 30.06
N HIS A 28 22.26 25.92 29.70
CA HIS A 28 21.04 25.66 28.97
C HIS A 28 21.46 25.09 27.62
N GLY A 29 21.62 23.76 27.57
CA GLY A 29 21.64 23.02 26.34
C GLY A 29 20.35 23.34 25.62
N GLY A 30 20.45 24.17 24.57
CA GLY A 30 19.36 24.42 23.65
C GLY A 30 18.82 23.08 23.21
N MET A 31 17.57 22.80 23.57
CA MET A 31 16.79 21.76 22.92
C MET A 31 16.81 22.11 21.44
N ALA A 32 17.64 21.38 20.70
CA ALA A 32 17.52 21.29 19.26
C ALA A 32 16.07 20.86 19.02
N SER A 33 15.27 21.82 18.55
CA SER A 33 13.96 21.58 17.96
C SER A 33 14.16 20.48 16.94
N ARG A 34 13.76 19.26 17.31
CA ARG A 34 13.53 18.21 16.33
C ARG A 34 12.42 18.74 15.46
N ALA A 35 12.76 19.15 14.25
CA ALA A 35 11.81 19.42 13.20
C ALA A 35 10.79 18.27 13.18
N ALA A 36 9.52 18.61 13.35
CA ALA A 36 8.42 17.68 13.23
C ALA A 36 8.54 17.00 11.85
N GLY A 37 8.98 15.74 11.84
CA GLY A 37 8.99 14.90 10.65
C GLY A 37 7.55 14.74 10.17
N GLY A 38 7.34 14.95 8.87
CA GLY A 38 6.02 15.12 8.25
C GLY A 38 4.95 14.16 8.77
N THR A 39 3.82 14.73 9.18
CA THR A 39 2.62 14.04 9.71
C THR A 39 1.82 13.30 8.63
N GLY A 40 2.47 12.89 7.54
CA GLY A 40 1.83 12.28 6.38
C GLY A 40 2.15 10.79 6.29
N VAL A 41 1.13 10.00 5.93
CA VAL A 41 1.30 8.63 5.44
C VAL A 41 2.27 8.64 4.25
N LYS A 42 3.24 7.73 4.25
CA LYS A 42 4.14 7.55 3.10
C LYS A 42 3.38 6.87 1.95
N GLY A 43 3.45 7.47 0.77
CA GLY A 43 2.83 6.90 -0.43
C GLY A 43 3.51 5.60 -0.90
N ALA A 44 2.72 4.78 -1.58
CA ALA A 44 3.14 3.55 -2.24
C ALA A 44 4.10 3.83 -3.40
N ARG A 45 5.13 2.99 -3.54
CA ARG A 45 5.96 2.96 -4.74
C ARG A 45 5.23 2.19 -5.85
N ARG A 46 4.92 2.86 -6.95
CA ARG A 46 4.30 2.20 -8.11
C ARG A 46 5.30 1.26 -8.81
N PRO A 47 4.83 0.20 -9.47
CA PRO A 47 5.68 -0.62 -10.32
C PRO A 47 6.22 0.21 -11.49
N GLU A 48 7.38 -0.19 -12.02
CA GLU A 48 7.98 0.36 -13.23
C GLU A 48 7.98 -0.69 -14.34
N VAL A 49 6.82 -1.30 -14.63
CA VAL A 49 6.73 -2.40 -15.60
C VAL A 49 7.06 -1.91 -17.00
N ARG A 50 8.00 -2.58 -17.66
CA ARG A 50 8.40 -2.32 -19.05
C ARG A 50 8.57 -3.64 -19.77
N LEU A 51 7.48 -4.14 -20.33
CA LEU A 51 7.48 -5.40 -21.05
C LEU A 51 8.39 -5.33 -22.29
N PRO A 52 9.14 -6.39 -22.60
CA PRO A 52 9.87 -6.54 -23.85
C PRO A 52 8.90 -6.79 -25.02
N ALA A 53 9.44 -7.06 -26.21
CA ALA A 53 8.63 -7.63 -27.28
C ALA A 53 8.17 -9.03 -26.85
N LEU A 54 6.86 -9.25 -26.85
CA LEU A 54 6.26 -10.49 -26.36
C LEU A 54 6.04 -11.50 -27.49
N GLU A 55 6.24 -12.77 -27.19
CA GLU A 55 5.87 -13.88 -28.05
C GLU A 55 4.49 -14.41 -27.66
N ALA A 56 3.66 -14.78 -28.62
CA ALA A 56 2.36 -15.36 -28.31
C ALA A 56 2.55 -16.73 -27.63
N PHE A 57 1.86 -16.95 -26.51
CA PHE A 57 1.78 -18.27 -25.91
C PHE A 57 1.11 -19.24 -26.89
N ASP A 58 1.71 -20.41 -27.08
CA ASP A 58 1.37 -21.36 -28.14
C ASP A 58 0.03 -22.10 -27.94
N GLY A 59 -0.67 -21.84 -26.84
CA GLY A 59 -1.98 -22.41 -26.52
C GLY A 59 -1.90 -23.76 -25.80
N GLY A 60 -0.74 -24.10 -25.22
CA GLY A 60 -0.60 -25.22 -24.28
C GLY A 60 -1.42 -25.05 -23.00
N ALA A 61 -1.49 -26.11 -22.20
CA ALA A 61 -1.99 -25.98 -20.83
C ALA A 61 -0.91 -25.33 -19.96
N LEU A 62 -1.33 -24.63 -18.89
CA LEU A 62 -0.42 -24.28 -17.82
C LEU A 62 0.16 -25.55 -17.22
N GLU A 63 1.48 -25.55 -17.08
CA GLU A 63 2.25 -26.57 -16.38
C GLU A 63 2.60 -26.12 -14.95
N PRO A 64 2.51 -27.01 -13.95
CA PRO A 64 3.06 -26.76 -12.63
C PRO A 64 4.57 -26.52 -12.70
N ASP A 65 5.04 -25.53 -11.92
CA ASP A 65 6.43 -25.03 -11.96
C ASP A 65 6.91 -24.59 -13.37
N GLY A 66 5.97 -24.35 -14.31
CA GLY A 66 6.27 -23.87 -15.65
C GLY A 66 6.96 -22.51 -15.64
N ASP A 67 7.85 -22.27 -16.60
CA ASP A 67 8.58 -21.01 -16.75
C ASP A 67 8.11 -20.28 -18.01
N TYR A 68 7.36 -19.20 -17.82
CA TYR A 68 6.80 -18.36 -18.85
C TYR A 68 7.53 -17.01 -18.81
N ASP A 69 8.32 -16.73 -19.85
CA ASP A 69 9.16 -15.53 -19.92
C ASP A 69 8.90 -14.79 -21.25
N GLY A 70 8.49 -13.52 -21.16
CA GLY A 70 8.24 -12.70 -22.35
C GLY A 70 7.03 -13.15 -23.17
N LEU A 71 6.03 -13.76 -22.54
CA LEU A 71 4.88 -14.34 -23.24
C LEU A 71 3.60 -13.49 -23.15
N GLU A 72 2.86 -13.45 -24.25
CA GLU A 72 1.51 -12.92 -24.33
C GLU A 72 0.48 -14.06 -24.33
N PHE A 73 -0.34 -14.10 -23.29
CA PHE A 73 -1.54 -14.94 -23.19
C PHE A 73 -2.75 -14.08 -23.56
N ARG A 74 -3.38 -14.38 -24.69
CA ARG A 74 -4.48 -13.55 -25.22
C ARG A 74 -5.77 -14.35 -25.34
N GLU A 75 -6.79 -13.91 -24.62
CA GLU A 75 -8.17 -14.42 -24.69
C GLU A 75 -8.28 -15.94 -24.47
N LEU A 76 -7.36 -16.50 -23.67
CA LEU A 76 -7.31 -17.92 -23.40
C LEU A 76 -8.31 -18.32 -22.31
N ASP A 77 -8.90 -19.51 -22.49
CA ASP A 77 -9.62 -20.19 -21.42
C ASP A 77 -8.65 -21.07 -20.62
N LEU A 78 -8.28 -20.58 -19.43
CA LEU A 78 -7.39 -21.27 -18.51
C LEU A 78 -8.18 -21.89 -17.34
N ALA A 79 -9.50 -22.02 -17.48
CA ALA A 79 -10.36 -22.49 -16.40
C ALA A 79 -9.95 -23.90 -15.93
N GLY A 80 -9.85 -24.07 -14.61
CA GLY A 80 -9.49 -25.33 -13.96
C GLY A 80 -8.07 -25.84 -14.23
N GLN A 81 -7.24 -25.09 -14.97
CA GLN A 81 -5.85 -25.49 -15.24
C GLN A 81 -4.98 -25.38 -13.98
N ASP A 82 -3.86 -26.11 -13.97
CA ASP A 82 -2.92 -26.14 -12.85
C ASP A 82 -1.55 -25.60 -13.27
N GLY A 83 -1.28 -24.37 -12.87
CA GLY A 83 0.03 -23.72 -12.96
C GLY A 83 0.63 -23.47 -11.56
N GLY A 84 0.35 -24.33 -10.58
CA GLY A 84 0.92 -24.20 -9.24
C GLY A 84 2.45 -24.09 -9.28
N GLY A 85 3.01 -23.09 -8.60
CA GLY A 85 4.45 -22.81 -8.59
C GLY A 85 5.01 -22.15 -9.86
N ALA A 86 4.19 -21.99 -10.91
CA ALA A 86 4.65 -21.44 -12.18
C ALA A 86 5.18 -20.00 -12.05
N ARG A 87 6.10 -19.64 -12.94
CA ARG A 87 6.71 -18.32 -13.05
C ARG A 87 6.22 -17.63 -14.31
N PHE A 88 5.72 -16.42 -14.16
CA PHE A 88 5.38 -15.50 -15.22
C PHE A 88 6.30 -14.28 -15.08
N MET A 89 7.29 -14.19 -15.95
CA MET A 89 8.25 -13.08 -16.01
C MET A 89 7.98 -12.30 -17.29
N ASP A 90 7.91 -10.98 -17.20
CA ASP A 90 7.76 -10.12 -18.38
C ASP A 90 6.56 -10.53 -19.26
N CYS A 91 5.48 -11.01 -18.64
CA CYS A 91 4.33 -11.56 -19.34
C CYS A 91 3.17 -10.56 -19.44
N ALA A 92 2.35 -10.73 -20.48
CA ALA A 92 1.04 -10.08 -20.58
C ALA A 92 -0.08 -11.12 -20.63
N LEU A 93 -1.04 -11.04 -19.70
CA LEU A 93 -2.27 -11.83 -19.76
C LEU A 93 -3.43 -10.89 -20.09
N THR A 94 -3.99 -11.00 -21.29
CA THR A 94 -5.05 -10.12 -21.78
C THR A 94 -6.33 -10.90 -22.01
N GLY A 95 -7.38 -10.61 -21.25
CA GLY A 95 -8.72 -11.18 -21.44
C GLY A 95 -8.85 -12.67 -21.10
N CYS A 96 -7.89 -13.24 -20.37
CA CYS A 96 -7.91 -14.66 -20.00
C CYS A 96 -9.01 -14.97 -18.96
N ALA A 97 -9.62 -16.15 -19.11
CA ALA A 97 -10.50 -16.74 -18.11
C ALA A 97 -9.69 -17.59 -17.13
N LEU A 98 -9.84 -17.33 -15.84
CA LEU A 98 -9.09 -17.93 -14.73
C LEU A 98 -10.01 -18.64 -13.73
N ASP A 99 -11.22 -19.01 -14.15
CA ASP A 99 -12.21 -19.68 -13.32
C ASP A 99 -11.61 -20.98 -12.73
N GLU A 100 -11.53 -21.07 -11.41
CA GLU A 100 -10.96 -22.21 -10.66
C GLU A 100 -9.52 -22.59 -11.07
N THR A 101 -8.78 -21.70 -11.75
CA THR A 101 -7.38 -21.93 -12.11
C THR A 101 -6.51 -21.95 -10.87
N ARG A 102 -5.63 -22.96 -10.78
CA ARG A 102 -4.70 -23.13 -9.67
C ARG A 102 -3.35 -22.50 -10.01
N LEU A 103 -3.03 -21.44 -9.27
CA LEU A 103 -1.79 -20.67 -9.35
C LEU A 103 -1.18 -20.51 -7.94
N SER A 104 -1.42 -21.47 -7.04
CA SER A 104 -0.83 -21.46 -5.71
C SER A 104 0.68 -21.48 -5.80
N HIS A 105 1.35 -20.68 -4.98
CA HIS A 105 2.80 -20.45 -5.03
C HIS A 105 3.35 -19.87 -6.35
N ALA A 106 2.50 -19.49 -7.31
CA ALA A 106 2.96 -18.90 -8.56
C ALA A 106 3.68 -17.56 -8.34
N ARG A 107 4.54 -17.18 -9.27
CA ARG A 107 5.32 -15.94 -9.23
C ARG A 107 5.05 -15.10 -10.47
N PHE A 108 4.44 -13.93 -10.29
CA PHE A 108 4.31 -12.91 -11.33
C PHE A 108 5.34 -11.83 -11.07
N LEU A 109 6.24 -11.63 -12.01
CA LEU A 109 7.30 -10.64 -11.97
C LEU A 109 7.20 -9.76 -13.22
N ASP A 110 7.23 -8.44 -13.02
CA ASP A 110 7.32 -7.47 -14.12
C ASP A 110 6.24 -7.72 -15.19
N SER A 111 5.01 -8.05 -14.76
CA SER A 111 3.95 -8.56 -15.64
C SER A 111 2.69 -7.71 -15.60
N VAL A 112 1.92 -7.75 -16.68
CA VAL A 112 0.66 -7.00 -16.83
C VAL A 112 -0.51 -7.96 -17.09
N LEU A 113 -1.54 -7.88 -16.25
CA LEU A 113 -2.76 -8.66 -16.38
C LEU A 113 -3.92 -7.69 -16.69
N THR A 114 -4.45 -7.72 -17.92
CA THR A 114 -5.50 -6.82 -18.38
C THR A 114 -6.79 -7.58 -18.67
N GLY A 115 -7.90 -7.15 -18.08
CA GLY A 115 -9.23 -7.70 -18.36
C GLY A 115 -9.40 -9.18 -17.99
N VAL A 116 -8.54 -9.71 -17.11
CA VAL A 116 -8.65 -11.09 -16.64
C VAL A 116 -9.94 -11.25 -15.83
N ARG A 117 -10.55 -12.43 -15.95
CA ARG A 117 -11.82 -12.75 -15.28
C ARG A 117 -11.77 -14.13 -14.67
N GLY A 118 -12.44 -14.33 -13.55
CA GLY A 118 -12.54 -15.67 -12.97
C GLY A 118 -13.19 -15.68 -11.60
N VAL A 119 -13.83 -16.80 -11.29
CA VAL A 119 -14.32 -17.12 -9.94
C VAL A 119 -13.47 -18.24 -9.34
N GLY A 120 -13.05 -18.08 -8.09
CA GLY A 120 -12.35 -19.13 -7.36
C GLY A 120 -10.90 -19.38 -7.81
N THR A 121 -10.26 -18.44 -8.51
CA THR A 121 -8.84 -18.53 -8.84
C THR A 121 -8.01 -18.64 -7.56
N ASP A 122 -7.09 -19.60 -7.53
CA ASP A 122 -6.21 -19.84 -6.38
C ASP A 122 -4.84 -19.21 -6.63
N LEU A 123 -4.55 -18.10 -5.96
CA LEU A 123 -3.25 -17.42 -5.87
C LEU A 123 -2.70 -17.50 -4.43
N SER A 124 -3.08 -18.53 -3.67
CA SER A 124 -2.58 -18.73 -2.31
C SER A 124 -1.06 -18.82 -2.29
N ASP A 125 -0.44 -18.14 -1.33
CA ASP A 125 1.01 -18.09 -1.15
C ASP A 125 1.81 -17.65 -2.40
N ALA A 126 1.15 -17.01 -3.38
CA ALA A 126 1.79 -16.49 -4.58
C ALA A 126 2.69 -15.27 -4.28
N THR A 127 3.58 -14.95 -5.20
CA THR A 127 4.37 -13.71 -5.18
C THR A 127 4.04 -12.86 -6.40
N LEU A 128 3.55 -11.64 -6.18
CA LEU A 128 3.36 -10.64 -7.22
C LEU A 128 4.31 -9.49 -6.94
N ARG A 129 5.25 -9.26 -7.86
CA ARG A 129 6.23 -8.19 -7.74
C ARG A 129 6.30 -7.40 -9.02
N ASP A 130 6.18 -6.08 -8.90
CA ASP A 130 6.19 -5.20 -10.07
C ASP A 130 5.08 -5.59 -11.06
N VAL A 131 3.84 -5.68 -10.58
CA VAL A 131 2.69 -6.18 -11.36
C VAL A 131 1.62 -5.11 -11.51
N GLU A 132 1.04 -5.03 -12.71
CA GLU A 132 -0.16 -4.24 -12.97
C GLU A 132 -1.34 -5.15 -13.30
N LEU A 133 -2.43 -5.04 -12.54
CA LEU A 133 -3.70 -5.70 -12.78
C LEU A 133 -4.73 -4.63 -13.19
N VAL A 134 -5.21 -4.68 -14.42
CA VAL A 134 -6.09 -3.65 -15.01
C VAL A 134 -7.44 -4.26 -15.39
N ASP A 135 -8.53 -3.63 -14.98
CA ASP A 135 -9.92 -3.98 -15.32
C ASP A 135 -10.30 -5.43 -15.04
N ALA A 136 -9.79 -5.99 -13.94
CA ALA A 136 -10.04 -7.38 -13.57
C ALA A 136 -11.47 -7.59 -13.04
N ARG A 137 -12.08 -8.73 -13.37
CA ARG A 137 -13.38 -9.16 -12.83
C ARG A 137 -13.23 -10.48 -12.09
N LEU A 138 -13.01 -10.37 -10.79
CA LEU A 138 -12.56 -11.48 -9.97
C LEU A 138 -13.54 -11.73 -8.82
N GLY A 139 -13.89 -12.99 -8.56
CA GLY A 139 -14.80 -13.36 -7.48
C GLY A 139 -14.24 -14.51 -6.65
N GLY A 140 -14.21 -14.39 -5.33
CA GLY A 140 -13.76 -15.46 -4.45
C GLY A 140 -12.31 -15.88 -4.67
N VAL A 141 -11.47 -14.96 -5.16
CA VAL A 141 -10.05 -15.24 -5.43
C VAL A 141 -9.30 -15.42 -4.12
N GLN A 142 -8.52 -16.51 -4.04
CA GLN A 142 -7.72 -16.83 -2.87
C GLN A 142 -6.33 -16.22 -3.04
N VAL A 143 -5.95 -15.29 -2.19
CA VAL A 143 -4.63 -14.61 -2.20
C VAL A 143 -4.02 -14.66 -0.79
N HIS A 144 -4.46 -15.63 0.03
CA HIS A 144 -4.02 -15.74 1.42
C HIS A 144 -2.55 -16.14 1.48
N GLY A 145 -1.81 -15.59 2.46
CA GLY A 145 -0.37 -15.83 2.61
C GLY A 145 0.53 -15.24 1.52
N ALA A 146 -0.04 -14.70 0.44
CA ALA A 146 0.70 -14.14 -0.68
C ALA A 146 1.55 -12.91 -0.31
N VAL A 147 2.55 -12.63 -1.15
CA VAL A 147 3.39 -11.44 -1.06
C VAL A 147 3.16 -10.56 -2.29
N LEU A 148 2.66 -9.35 -2.07
CA LEU A 148 2.44 -8.33 -3.09
C LEU A 148 3.42 -7.18 -2.82
N GLU A 149 4.31 -6.89 -3.76
CA GLU A 149 5.30 -5.81 -3.66
C GLU A 149 5.29 -4.95 -4.93
N ARG A 150 5.02 -3.64 -4.80
CA ARG A 150 4.87 -2.72 -5.94
C ARG A 150 3.83 -3.25 -6.92
N VAL A 151 2.58 -3.31 -6.47
CA VAL A 151 1.46 -3.81 -7.27
C VAL A 151 0.44 -2.69 -7.45
N VAL A 152 -0.03 -2.50 -8.68
CA VAL A 152 -1.17 -1.61 -8.97
C VAL A 152 -2.32 -2.46 -9.44
N ILE A 153 -3.47 -2.31 -8.79
CA ILE A 153 -4.75 -2.88 -9.21
C ILE A 153 -5.62 -1.69 -9.61
N ARG A 154 -5.94 -1.57 -10.90
CA ARG A 154 -6.68 -0.44 -11.47
C ARG A 154 -7.98 -0.92 -12.09
N GLY A 155 -9.09 -0.33 -11.67
CA GLY A 155 -10.41 -0.66 -12.18
C GLY A 155 -10.87 -2.05 -11.75
N GLY A 156 -12.04 -2.42 -12.25
CA GLY A 156 -12.59 -3.74 -12.03
C GLY A 156 -13.43 -3.91 -10.76
N LYS A 157 -14.04 -5.10 -10.67
CA LYS A 157 -14.86 -5.52 -9.54
C LYS A 157 -14.27 -6.80 -8.98
N ILE A 158 -13.89 -6.75 -7.72
CA ILE A 158 -13.27 -7.87 -7.02
C ILE A 158 -14.10 -8.18 -5.78
N ASP A 159 -14.89 -9.25 -5.87
CA ASP A 159 -15.77 -9.71 -4.80
C ASP A 159 -15.08 -10.83 -3.99
N TYR A 160 -15.24 -10.84 -2.68
CA TYR A 160 -14.76 -11.90 -1.77
C TYR A 160 -13.25 -12.16 -1.88
N LEU A 161 -12.45 -11.09 -2.00
CA LEU A 161 -11.00 -11.19 -2.12
C LEU A 161 -10.38 -11.65 -0.80
N ASN A 162 -9.83 -12.85 -0.76
CA ASN A 162 -9.21 -13.38 0.45
C ASN A 162 -7.72 -12.99 0.51
N LEU A 163 -7.38 -11.98 1.30
CA LEU A 163 -6.01 -11.51 1.57
C LEU A 163 -5.54 -11.89 2.98
N ARG A 164 -6.16 -12.90 3.60
CA ARG A 164 -5.77 -13.33 4.95
C ARG A 164 -4.29 -13.62 5.02
N THR A 165 -3.64 -13.14 6.09
CA THR A 165 -2.19 -13.28 6.36
C THR A 165 -1.23 -12.81 5.26
N ALA A 166 -1.74 -12.21 4.18
CA ALA A 166 -0.94 -11.70 3.07
C ALA A 166 -0.06 -10.52 3.51
N ARG A 167 1.01 -10.29 2.75
CA ARG A 167 1.93 -9.16 2.94
C ARG A 167 1.83 -8.25 1.73
N LEU A 168 1.26 -7.07 1.94
CA LEU A 168 1.13 -6.04 0.93
C LEU A 168 2.11 -4.92 1.25
N ARG A 169 3.02 -4.64 0.32
CA ARG A 169 3.97 -3.54 0.42
C ARG A 169 3.95 -2.73 -0.86
N ASP A 170 3.76 -1.42 -0.76
CA ASP A 170 3.67 -0.57 -1.94
C ASP A 170 2.55 -1.02 -2.90
N VAL A 171 1.32 -1.13 -2.39
CA VAL A 171 0.17 -1.58 -3.20
C VAL A 171 -0.81 -0.44 -3.40
N VAL A 172 -1.26 -0.24 -4.63
CA VAL A 172 -2.26 0.78 -4.97
C VAL A 172 -3.49 0.09 -5.54
N PHE A 173 -4.63 0.28 -4.89
CA PHE A 173 -5.94 0.02 -5.47
C PHE A 173 -6.49 1.33 -6.02
N GLU A 174 -6.80 1.39 -7.31
CA GLU A 174 -7.25 2.61 -7.98
C GLU A 174 -8.53 2.34 -8.77
N SER A 175 -9.61 3.08 -8.51
CA SER A 175 -10.91 2.92 -9.18
C SER A 175 -11.52 1.51 -9.07
N CYS A 176 -11.22 0.78 -7.99
CA CYS A 176 -11.71 -0.58 -7.77
C CYS A 176 -13.02 -0.61 -6.96
N VAL A 177 -13.88 -1.57 -7.25
CA VAL A 177 -14.97 -1.97 -6.35
C VAL A 177 -14.57 -3.26 -5.65
N LEU A 178 -14.32 -3.17 -4.34
CA LEU A 178 -13.95 -4.29 -3.48
C LEU A 178 -15.12 -4.61 -2.56
N VAL A 179 -15.74 -5.78 -2.76
CA VAL A 179 -16.88 -6.24 -1.95
C VAL A 179 -16.42 -7.37 -1.05
N GLU A 180 -16.58 -7.19 0.26
CA GLU A 180 -16.14 -8.13 1.30
C GLU A 180 -14.66 -8.55 1.17
N PRO A 181 -13.71 -7.61 1.00
CA PRO A 181 -12.30 -7.97 1.04
C PRO A 181 -11.89 -8.37 2.46
N ASP A 182 -11.18 -9.49 2.57
CA ASP A 182 -10.78 -10.08 3.84
C ASP A 182 -9.27 -9.91 4.06
N PHE A 183 -8.91 -8.93 4.88
CA PHE A 183 -7.53 -8.64 5.26
C PHE A 183 -7.16 -9.31 6.60
N GLY A 184 -7.85 -10.38 7.00
CA GLY A 184 -7.66 -11.03 8.30
C GLY A 184 -6.20 -11.42 8.58
N GLY A 185 -5.55 -10.75 9.54
CA GLY A 185 -4.14 -10.98 9.87
C GLY A 185 -3.12 -10.49 8.83
N ALA A 186 -3.56 -9.77 7.81
CA ALA A 186 -2.69 -9.23 6.76
C ALA A 186 -1.77 -8.11 7.30
N ARG A 187 -0.64 -7.91 6.63
CA ARG A 187 0.26 -6.77 6.87
C ARG A 187 0.22 -5.84 5.66
N LEU A 188 -0.20 -4.61 5.88
CA LEU A 188 -0.31 -3.57 4.86
C LEU A 188 0.71 -2.48 5.18
N GLU A 189 1.68 -2.28 4.29
CA GLU A 189 2.73 -1.25 4.40
C GLU A 189 2.72 -0.37 3.14
N ARG A 190 2.46 0.94 3.28
CA ARG A 190 2.34 1.88 2.13
C ARG A 190 1.31 1.37 1.12
N VAL A 191 0.06 1.29 1.56
CA VAL A 191 -1.07 0.85 0.73
C VAL A 191 -2.02 2.02 0.51
N GLU A 192 -2.42 2.26 -0.74
CA GLU A 192 -3.29 3.36 -1.12
C GLU A 192 -4.60 2.85 -1.73
N PHE A 193 -5.71 3.47 -1.35
CA PHE A 193 -7.02 3.28 -1.97
C PHE A 193 -7.48 4.60 -2.59
N ILE A 194 -7.48 4.68 -3.92
CA ILE A 194 -7.78 5.88 -4.70
C ILE A 194 -9.05 5.65 -5.50
N ASP A 195 -10.08 6.44 -5.29
CA ASP A 195 -11.38 6.33 -5.97
C ASP A 195 -12.00 4.92 -5.85
N CYS A 196 -11.71 4.23 -4.75
CA CYS A 196 -12.17 2.87 -4.50
C CYS A 196 -13.42 2.84 -3.62
N ALA A 197 -14.28 1.85 -3.86
CA ALA A 197 -15.35 1.49 -2.93
C ALA A 197 -14.94 0.22 -2.15
N LEU A 198 -14.71 0.37 -0.85
CA LEU A 198 -14.45 -0.73 0.08
C LEU A 198 -15.73 -1.05 0.84
N LYS A 199 -16.42 -2.11 0.45
CA LYS A 199 -17.69 -2.53 1.06
C LYS A 199 -17.45 -3.71 2.00
N HIS A 200 -17.90 -3.61 3.24
CA HIS A 200 -17.82 -4.69 4.22
C HIS A 200 -16.41 -5.29 4.42
N ALA A 201 -15.38 -4.44 4.48
CA ALA A 201 -14.00 -4.92 4.67
C ALA A 201 -13.80 -5.56 6.06
N ASP A 202 -13.11 -6.71 6.10
CA ASP A 202 -12.67 -7.35 7.35
C ASP A 202 -11.19 -7.03 7.59
N LEU A 203 -10.90 -6.25 8.63
CA LEU A 203 -9.55 -5.90 9.05
C LEU A 203 -9.08 -6.69 10.28
N THR A 204 -9.80 -7.74 10.68
CA THR A 204 -9.53 -8.47 11.94
C THR A 204 -8.05 -8.88 12.03
N ALA A 205 -7.38 -8.49 13.11
CA ALA A 205 -5.96 -8.76 13.34
C ALA A 205 -4.98 -8.23 12.26
N ALA A 206 -5.43 -7.38 11.34
CA ALA A 206 -4.56 -6.74 10.35
C ALA A 206 -3.60 -5.75 11.04
N THR A 207 -2.44 -5.54 10.42
CA THR A 207 -1.48 -4.51 10.81
C THR A 207 -1.33 -3.51 9.67
N LEU A 208 -1.58 -2.24 9.96
CA LEU A 208 -1.56 -1.16 8.98
C LEU A 208 -0.38 -0.23 9.32
N THR A 209 0.43 0.10 8.32
CA THR A 209 1.53 1.06 8.44
C THR A 209 1.57 1.88 7.17
N ASP A 210 1.41 3.19 7.31
CA ASP A 210 1.35 4.09 6.15
C ASP A 210 0.22 3.68 5.17
N VAL A 211 -1.00 3.41 5.66
CA VAL A 211 -2.15 3.09 4.80
C VAL A 211 -2.97 4.34 4.53
N ASP A 212 -3.22 4.68 3.27
CA ASP A 212 -4.04 5.84 2.89
C ASP A 212 -5.41 5.39 2.40
N LEU A 213 -6.43 5.64 3.23
CA LEU A 213 -7.83 5.39 2.91
C LEU A 213 -8.55 6.67 2.48
N ARG A 214 -7.93 7.84 2.52
CA ARG A 214 -8.60 9.14 2.26
C ARG A 214 -9.20 9.24 0.86
N GLY A 215 -8.62 8.51 -0.10
CA GLY A 215 -9.10 8.44 -1.48
C GLY A 215 -10.24 7.45 -1.70
N ALA A 216 -10.58 6.60 -0.72
CA ALA A 216 -11.73 5.70 -0.84
C ALA A 216 -13.04 6.50 -0.81
N VAL A 217 -13.84 6.35 -1.86
CA VAL A 217 -15.15 7.02 -2.01
C VAL A 217 -16.22 6.38 -1.13
N GLU A 218 -16.03 5.12 -0.77
CA GLU A 218 -16.86 4.37 0.17
C GLU A 218 -15.95 3.54 1.06
N LEU A 219 -16.15 3.65 2.37
CA LEU A 219 -15.37 2.94 3.38
C LEU A 219 -16.33 2.35 4.41
N ASP A 220 -16.69 1.09 4.20
CA ASP A 220 -17.46 0.30 5.13
C ASP A 220 -16.60 -0.85 5.67
N ILE A 221 -16.42 -0.87 6.98
CA ILE A 221 -15.59 -1.84 7.70
C ILE A 221 -16.53 -2.70 8.52
N ALA A 222 -16.69 -3.96 8.10
CA ALA A 222 -17.53 -4.91 8.79
C ALA A 222 -16.93 -5.31 10.14
N ARG A 223 -15.60 -5.49 10.21
CA ARG A 223 -14.89 -5.98 11.40
C ARG A 223 -13.48 -5.43 11.48
N GLY A 224 -12.93 -5.33 12.70
CA GLY A 224 -11.55 -4.91 12.92
C GLY A 224 -11.33 -3.39 12.84
N VAL A 225 -12.35 -2.58 13.12
CA VAL A 225 -12.23 -1.10 13.11
C VAL A 225 -11.12 -0.59 14.04
N GLU A 226 -10.81 -1.33 15.12
CA GLU A 226 -9.73 -1.02 16.04
C GLU A 226 -8.32 -1.18 15.43
N ARG A 227 -8.23 -1.75 14.22
CA ARG A 227 -6.98 -1.93 13.47
C ARG A 227 -6.65 -0.76 12.54
N LEU A 228 -7.48 0.28 12.50
CA LEU A 228 -7.21 1.50 11.73
C LEU A 228 -6.00 2.31 12.22
N ALA A 229 -5.38 1.93 13.35
CA ALA A 229 -4.13 2.52 13.79
C ALA A 229 -3.05 2.40 12.69
N GLY A 230 -2.49 3.53 12.26
CA GLY A 230 -1.51 3.59 11.16
C GLY A 230 -2.11 3.91 9.79
N ALA A 231 -3.45 4.00 9.69
CA ALA A 231 -4.12 4.49 8.50
C ALA A 231 -4.44 5.99 8.57
N ALA A 232 -4.49 6.66 7.43
CA ALA A 232 -5.09 7.99 7.27
C ALA A 232 -6.50 7.85 6.70
N ILE A 233 -7.46 8.50 7.36
CA ILE A 233 -8.86 8.66 6.90
C ILE A 233 -9.20 10.15 6.81
N SER A 234 -10.20 10.49 6.01
CA SER A 234 -10.71 11.86 5.90
C SER A 234 -11.66 12.19 7.07
N THR A 235 -11.96 13.49 7.26
CA THR A 235 -12.95 13.91 8.26
C THR A 235 -14.34 13.33 7.96
N ALA A 236 -14.73 13.26 6.69
CA ALA A 236 -16.01 12.66 6.30
C ALA A 236 -16.06 11.17 6.70
N GLN A 237 -15.02 10.42 6.36
CA GLN A 237 -14.90 9.00 6.74
C GLN A 237 -14.92 8.79 8.25
N LEU A 238 -14.30 9.69 9.03
CA LEU A 238 -14.38 9.62 10.49
C LEU A 238 -15.83 9.77 10.99
N MET A 239 -16.62 10.65 10.39
CA MET A 239 -18.03 10.82 10.74
C MET A 239 -18.84 9.57 10.38
N ASP A 240 -18.58 8.97 9.22
CA ASP A 240 -19.23 7.75 8.76
C ASP A 240 -18.89 6.55 9.67
N LEU A 241 -17.64 6.45 10.12
CA LEU A 241 -17.16 5.40 11.02
C LEU A 241 -17.49 5.64 12.50
N ALA A 242 -17.92 6.85 12.88
CA ALA A 242 -18.14 7.24 14.27
C ALA A 242 -19.07 6.28 15.05
N PRO A 243 -20.20 5.80 14.49
CA PRO A 243 -21.07 4.85 15.19
C PRO A 243 -20.36 3.53 15.51
N VAL A 244 -19.57 2.99 14.57
CA VAL A 244 -18.86 1.71 14.73
C VAL A 244 -17.70 1.87 15.72
N LEU A 245 -16.98 2.99 15.67
CA LEU A 245 -15.94 3.32 16.64
C LEU A 245 -16.51 3.50 18.05
N ALA A 246 -17.64 4.21 18.20
CA ALA A 246 -18.31 4.38 19.47
C ALA A 246 -18.75 3.03 20.05
N ALA A 247 -19.38 2.18 19.24
CA ALA A 247 -19.78 0.84 19.63
C ALA A 247 -18.58 0.00 20.11
N GLN A 248 -17.45 0.07 19.39
CA GLN A 248 -16.22 -0.64 19.76
C GLN A 248 -15.62 -0.15 21.09
N MET A 249 -15.80 1.13 21.41
CA MET A 249 -15.41 1.70 22.70
C MET A 249 -16.44 1.48 23.81
N GLY A 250 -17.56 0.78 23.54
CA GLY A 250 -18.65 0.58 24.49
C GLY A 250 -19.49 1.83 24.74
N ILE A 251 -19.38 2.84 23.89
CA ILE A 251 -20.14 4.08 23.97
C ILE A 251 -21.50 3.86 23.30
N ARG A 252 -22.58 4.14 24.03
CA ARG A 252 -23.94 4.17 23.48
C ARG A 252 -24.21 5.55 22.88
N VAL A 253 -24.55 5.60 21.61
CA VAL A 253 -24.98 6.83 20.92
C VAL A 253 -26.51 6.87 20.94
N GLU A 254 -27.09 7.90 21.56
CA GLU A 254 -28.52 8.17 21.59
C GLU A 254 -28.80 9.40 20.72
N GLY A 255 -29.89 9.37 19.95
CA GLY A 255 -30.29 10.42 19.02
C GLY A 255 -31.27 11.42 19.61
#